data_AF-A0A9D1FU45-F1
#
_entry.id   AF-A0A9D1FU45-F1
#
_cell.length_a   1.000
_cell.length_b   1.000
_cell.length_c   1.000
_cell.angle_alpha   90.00
_cell.angle_beta   90.00
_cell.angle_gamma   90.00
#
_symmetry.space_group_name_H-M   'P 1'
#
loop_
_entity.id
_entity.type
_entity.pdbx_description
1 polymer ?
#
loop_
_entity_poly.entity_id
_entity_poly.type
_entity_poly.pdbx_seq_one_letter_code
_entity_poly.pdbx_strand_id
1 'polypeptide(L)'
;MGAPENDSPVRFSSISDKKNFAFTLSEVLITLGIVSVIAAMTLPSIIGNYKKKTYVTALQKFYTEFSQALQNSQADAGCGELECFGLSPNLTDSEWTNNAQSWLKKNF
;
A
#
# COMPACT_ATOMS: atom_id res chain seq x y z
N MET A 1 41.06 19.23 79.86
CA MET A 1 40.84 17.86 79.33
C MET A 1 40.02 17.99 78.05
N GLY A 2 40.64 17.84 76.88
CA GLY A 2 39.94 17.87 75.59
C GLY A 2 39.44 16.47 75.21
N ALA A 3 38.23 16.35 74.69
CA ALA A 3 37.68 15.11 74.16
C ALA A 3 38.26 14.83 72.77
N PRO A 4 38.48 13.56 72.37
CA PRO A 4 38.98 13.23 71.04
C PRO A 4 37.89 13.46 69.98
N GLU A 5 38.21 14.28 68.98
CA GLU A 5 37.37 14.58 67.82
C GLU A 5 37.33 13.34 66.90
N ASN A 6 36.14 12.72 66.79
CA ASN A 6 35.88 11.60 65.88
C ASN A 6 35.64 12.16 64.46
N ASP A 7 36.72 12.33 63.72
CA ASP A 7 36.64 12.78 62.33
C ASP A 7 36.76 11.56 61.39
N SER A 8 35.64 10.86 61.23
CA SER A 8 35.50 9.85 60.18
C SER A 8 35.16 10.56 58.86
N PRO A 9 35.86 10.26 57.75
CA PRO A 9 35.61 10.96 56.49
C PRO A 9 34.20 10.64 55.97
N VAL A 10 33.38 11.67 55.78
CA VAL A 10 32.11 11.58 55.05
C VAL A 10 32.39 11.22 53.58
N ARG A 11 32.30 9.93 53.25
CA ARG A 11 32.45 9.44 51.87
C ARG A 11 31.26 9.88 51.03
N PHE A 12 31.45 10.90 50.21
CA PHE A 12 30.50 11.24 49.15
C PHE A 12 30.64 10.23 48.01
N SER A 13 29.70 9.29 47.89
CA SER A 13 29.60 8.42 46.73
C SER A 13 29.11 9.23 45.54
N SER A 14 29.95 9.45 44.51
CA SER A 14 29.45 9.97 43.25
C SER A 14 28.53 8.92 42.60
N ILE A 15 27.23 9.19 42.57
CA ILE A 15 26.30 8.44 41.72
C ILE A 15 26.65 8.82 40.27
N SER A 16 27.30 7.90 39.57
CA SER A 16 27.57 8.03 38.15
C SER A 16 26.27 7.67 37.42
N ASP A 17 25.45 8.69 37.10
CA ASP A 17 24.26 8.54 36.28
C ASP A 17 24.66 8.13 34.86
N LYS A 18 24.71 6.82 34.61
CA LYS A 18 24.75 6.30 33.24
C LYS A 18 23.40 6.59 32.59
N LYS A 19 23.34 7.65 31.78
CA LYS A 19 22.24 7.93 30.87
C LYS A 19 22.21 6.85 29.78
N ASN A 20 21.63 5.70 30.12
CA ASN A 20 21.32 4.66 29.16
C ASN A 20 20.22 5.20 28.25
N PHE A 21 20.51 5.37 26.95
CA PHE A 21 19.49 5.61 25.94
C PHE A 21 18.69 4.32 25.73
N ALA A 22 17.74 4.08 26.62
CA ALA A 22 16.81 2.97 26.53
C ALA A 22 15.40 3.54 26.56
N PHE A 23 14.55 3.07 25.66
CA PHE A 23 13.14 3.42 25.67
C PHE A 23 12.50 2.88 26.94
N THR A 24 11.90 3.76 27.74
CA THR A 24 11.11 3.33 28.89
C THR A 24 9.77 2.78 28.40
N LEU A 25 9.17 1.86 29.17
CA LEU A 25 7.83 1.37 28.85
C LEU A 25 6.82 2.53 28.76
N SER A 26 6.98 3.56 29.59
CA SER A 26 6.12 4.75 29.56
C SER A 26 6.23 5.55 28.25
N GLU A 27 7.41 5.63 27.65
CA GLU A 27 7.64 6.34 26.39
C GLU A 27 7.02 5.60 25.19
N VAL A 28 7.12 4.27 25.18
CA VAL A 28 6.49 3.45 24.14
C VAL A 28 4.97 3.41 24.30
N LEU A 29 4.46 3.36 25.54
CA LEU A 29 3.02 3.31 25.81
C LEU A 29 2.30 4.60 25.39
N ILE A 30 2.89 5.78 25.65
CA ILE A 30 2.27 7.05 25.26
C ILE A 30 2.30 7.25 23.74
N THR A 31 3.38 6.85 23.07
CA THR A 31 3.49 6.94 21.61
C THR A 31 2.53 5.98 20.91
N LEU A 32 2.44 4.73 21.35
CA LEU A 32 1.45 3.78 20.84
C LEU A 32 0.02 4.26 21.12
N GLY A 33 -0.25 4.87 22.28
CA GLY A 33 -1.55 5.46 22.60
C GLY A 33 -1.97 6.54 21.59
N ILE A 34 -1.07 7.47 21.29
CA ILE A 34 -1.35 8.59 20.37
C ILE A 34 -1.48 8.08 18.91
N VAL A 35 -0.52 7.27 18.45
CA VAL A 35 -0.51 6.76 17.07
C VAL A 35 -1.71 5.85 16.80
N SER A 36 -2.15 5.06 17.78
CA SER A 36 -3.31 4.16 17.62
C SER A 36 -4.62 4.92 17.38
N VAL A 37 -4.83 6.04 18.09
CA VAL A 37 -6.04 6.88 17.90
C VAL A 37 -6.01 7.55 16.53
N ILE A 38 -4.88 8.15 16.15
CA ILE A 38 -4.74 8.83 14.86
C ILE A 38 -4.89 7.83 13.69
N ALA A 39 -4.29 6.64 13.79
CA ALA A 39 -4.42 5.59 12.78
C ALA A 39 -5.86 5.12 12.64
N ALA A 40 -6.58 4.96 13.76
CA ALA A 40 -8.00 4.59 13.75
C ALA A 40 -8.89 5.63 13.06
N MET A 41 -8.54 6.91 13.07
CA MET A 41 -9.27 7.97 12.36
C MET A 41 -8.84 8.10 10.89
N THR A 42 -7.54 7.92 10.61
CA THR A 42 -6.95 8.23 9.30
C THR A 42 -7.08 7.08 8.31
N LEU A 43 -6.82 5.84 8.73
CA LEU A 43 -6.87 4.65 7.87
C LEU A 43 -8.24 4.41 7.24
N PRO A 44 -9.38 4.46 7.97
CA PRO A 44 -10.69 4.21 7.35
C PRO A 44 -11.05 5.29 6.30
N SER A 45 -10.69 6.55 6.55
CA SER A 45 -10.95 7.66 5.62
C SER A 45 -10.19 7.51 4.29
N ILE A 46 -8.91 7.12 4.34
CA ILE A 46 -8.11 6.89 3.14
C ILE A 46 -8.63 5.68 2.35
N ILE A 47 -8.93 4.57 3.03
CA ILE A 47 -9.39 3.33 2.38
C ILE A 47 -10.76 3.52 1.70
N GLY A 48 -11.67 4.28 2.32
CA GLY A 48 -12.97 4.59 1.73
C GLY A 48 -12.88 5.36 0.41
N ASN A 49 -11.97 6.33 0.32
CA ASN A 49 -11.74 7.14 -0.88
C ASN A 49 -10.91 6.40 -1.95
N TYR A 50 -9.98 5.54 -1.52
CA TYR A 50 -9.14 4.76 -2.44
C TYR A 50 -9.96 3.79 -3.29
N LYS A 51 -10.94 3.08 -2.70
CA LYS A 51 -11.75 2.08 -3.42
C LYS A 51 -12.49 2.67 -4.63
N LYS A 52 -13.14 3.82 -4.50
CA LYS A 52 -13.86 4.45 -5.63
C LYS A 52 -12.88 4.89 -6.72
N LYS A 53 -11.75 5.47 -6.32
CA LYS A 53 -10.72 5.95 -7.24
C LYS A 53 -10.05 4.78 -7.96
N THR A 54 -9.84 3.63 -7.32
CA THR A 54 -9.22 2.46 -7.94
C THR A 54 -10.09 1.86 -9.03
N TYR A 55 -11.41 1.75 -8.82
CA TYR A 55 -12.31 1.21 -9.86
C TYR A 55 -12.37 2.15 -11.07
N VAL A 56 -12.52 3.47 -10.85
CA VAL A 56 -12.54 4.45 -11.94
C VAL A 56 -11.20 4.47 -12.68
N THR A 57 -10.08 4.44 -11.95
CA THR A 57 -8.73 4.43 -12.56
C THR A 57 -8.47 3.13 -13.32
N ALA A 58 -8.88 1.97 -12.78
CA ALA A 58 -8.76 0.69 -13.46
C ALA A 58 -9.59 0.64 -14.74
N LEU A 59 -10.82 1.17 -14.72
CA LEU A 59 -11.67 1.28 -15.90
C LEU A 59 -11.12 2.26 -16.94
N GLN A 60 -10.63 3.42 -16.53
CA GLN A 60 -9.98 4.37 -17.42
C GLN A 60 -8.72 3.79 -18.06
N LYS A 61 -7.93 3.05 -17.27
CA LYS A 61 -6.75 2.33 -17.76
C LYS A 61 -7.13 1.26 -18.77
N PHE A 62 -8.11 0.41 -18.44
CA PHE A 62 -8.63 -0.60 -19.36
C PHE A 62 -9.16 0.02 -20.65
N TYR A 63 -9.96 1.10 -20.58
CA TYR A 63 -10.49 1.78 -21.77
C TYR A 63 -9.38 2.35 -22.66
N THR A 64 -8.36 2.94 -22.05
CA THR A 64 -7.22 3.52 -22.80
C THR A 64 -6.40 2.41 -23.46
N GLU A 65 -6.07 1.35 -22.72
CA GLU A 65 -5.35 0.19 -23.24
C GLU A 65 -6.17 -0.54 -24.33
N PHE A 66 -7.48 -0.68 -24.14
CA PHE A 66 -8.40 -1.28 -25.10
C PHE A 66 -8.51 -0.45 -26.38
N SER A 67 -8.68 0.86 -26.28
CA SER A 67 -8.72 1.78 -27.43
C SER A 67 -7.38 1.78 -28.19
N GLN A 68 -6.26 1.69 -27.47
CA GLN A 68 -4.94 1.61 -28.08
C GLN A 68 -4.71 0.25 -28.75
N ALA A 69 -5.15 -0.86 -28.15
CA ALA A 69 -5.11 -2.19 -28.75
C ALA A 69 -6.00 -2.27 -30.01
N LEU A 70 -7.17 -1.62 -30.00
CA LEU A 70 -8.04 -1.45 -31.16
C LEU A 70 -7.34 -0.72 -32.30
N GLN A 71 -6.75 0.45 -32.02
CA GLN A 71 -6.03 1.24 -33.01
C GLN A 71 -4.84 0.50 -33.60
N ASN A 72 -4.07 -0.22 -32.76
CA ASN A 72 -2.95 -1.04 -33.20
C ASN A 72 -3.43 -2.23 -34.05
N SER A 73 -4.55 -2.86 -33.68
CA SER A 73 -5.12 -3.97 -34.45
C SER A 73 -5.64 -3.51 -35.82
N GLN A 74 -6.25 -2.32 -35.90
CA GLN A 74 -6.65 -1.72 -37.17
C GLN A 74 -5.44 -1.38 -38.05
N ALA A 75 -4.35 -0.88 -37.44
CA ALA A 75 -3.13 -0.54 -38.16
C ALA A 75 -2.38 -1.77 -38.71
N ASP A 76 -2.33 -2.87 -37.94
CA ASP A 76 -1.58 -4.08 -38.33
C ASP A 76 -2.41 -5.07 -39.17
N ALA A 77 -3.71 -5.22 -38.90
CA ALA A 77 -4.53 -6.26 -39.54
C ALA A 77 -5.40 -5.75 -40.69
N GLY A 78 -5.63 -4.43 -40.83
CA GLY A 78 -6.47 -3.88 -41.90
C GLY A 78 -7.93 -4.36 -41.90
N CYS A 79 -8.40 -4.98 -40.80
CA CYS A 79 -9.77 -5.47 -40.64
C CYS A 79 -10.56 -4.55 -39.69
N GLY A 80 -11.87 -4.48 -39.86
CA GLY A 80 -12.76 -3.65 -39.03
C GLY A 80 -12.90 -4.15 -37.60
N GLU A 81 -13.15 -3.20 -36.69
CA GLU A 81 -13.22 -3.28 -35.22
C GLU A 81 -13.39 -4.68 -34.60
N LEU A 82 -14.45 -5.42 -34.94
CA LEU A 82 -14.84 -6.66 -34.24
C LEU A 82 -14.21 -7.95 -34.82
N GLU A 83 -13.86 -7.95 -36.10
CA GLU A 83 -13.32 -9.13 -36.78
C GLU A 83 -11.87 -9.42 -36.38
N CYS A 84 -11.06 -8.40 -36.09
CA CYS A 84 -9.70 -8.56 -35.56
C CYS A 84 -9.64 -9.34 -34.24
N PHE A 85 -10.71 -9.32 -33.45
CA PHE A 85 -10.80 -10.04 -32.19
C PHE A 85 -11.28 -11.49 -32.36
N GLY A 86 -11.52 -11.94 -33.60
CA GLY A 86 -12.10 -13.26 -33.87
C GLY A 86 -13.56 -13.36 -33.40
N LEU A 87 -14.25 -12.22 -33.31
CA LEU A 87 -15.65 -12.13 -32.87
C LEU A 87 -16.52 -11.81 -34.08
N SER A 88 -16.86 -12.85 -34.84
CA SER A 88 -17.81 -12.77 -35.96
C SER A 88 -19.23 -13.13 -35.50
N PRO A 89 -20.28 -12.45 -36.00
CA PRO A 89 -21.68 -12.78 -35.68
C PRO A 89 -22.12 -14.16 -36.18
N ASN A 90 -21.30 -14.83 -37.01
CA ASN A 90 -21.57 -16.16 -37.54
C ASN A 90 -20.90 -17.29 -36.72
N LEU A 91 -20.36 -16.98 -35.54
CA LEU A 91 -19.76 -17.97 -34.63
C LEU A 91 -20.79 -18.49 -33.63
N THR A 92 -20.62 -19.75 -33.23
CA THR A 92 -21.39 -20.34 -32.13
C THR A 92 -20.99 -19.74 -30.78
N ASP A 93 -21.86 -19.80 -29.77
CA ASP A 93 -21.58 -19.27 -28.43
C ASP A 93 -20.29 -19.83 -27.80
N SER A 94 -19.92 -21.08 -28.11
CA SER A 94 -18.69 -21.71 -27.63
C SER A 94 -17.45 -21.19 -28.36
N GLU A 95 -17.51 -20.99 -29.67
CA GLU A 95 -16.40 -20.43 -30.45
C GLU A 95 -16.17 -18.96 -30.11
N TRP A 96 -17.26 -18.19 -29.94
CA TRP A 96 -17.20 -16.81 -29.50
C TRP A 96 -16.50 -16.70 -28.14
N THR A 97 -16.90 -17.52 -27.17
CA THR A 97 -16.30 -17.51 -25.83
C THR A 97 -14.83 -17.94 -25.84
N ASN A 98 -14.47 -18.94 -26.64
CA ASN A 98 -13.08 -19.39 -26.78
C ASN A 98 -12.18 -18.33 -27.45
N ASN A 99 -12.66 -17.68 -28.52
CA ASN A 99 -11.91 -16.64 -29.22
C ASN A 99 -11.73 -15.40 -28.34
N ALA A 100 -12.80 -14.96 -27.65
CA ALA A 100 -12.75 -13.87 -26.70
C ALA A 100 -11.76 -14.16 -25.56
N GLN A 101 -11.81 -15.37 -24.98
CA GLN A 101 -10.87 -15.76 -23.92
C GLN A 101 -9.42 -15.81 -24.41
N SER A 102 -9.18 -16.30 -25.62
CA SER A 102 -7.84 -16.39 -26.21
C SER A 102 -7.23 -15.02 -26.44
N TRP A 103 -8.01 -14.09 -26.99
CA TRP A 103 -7.57 -12.72 -27.20
C TRP A 103 -7.30 -11.99 -25.88
N LEU A 104 -8.22 -12.09 -24.91
CA LEU A 104 -8.02 -11.47 -23.60
C LEU A 104 -6.72 -11.93 -22.93
N LYS A 105 -6.42 -13.24 -22.95
CA LYS A 105 -5.18 -13.79 -22.39
C LYS A 105 -3.91 -13.36 -23.12
N LYS A 106 -4.00 -12.95 -24.39
CA LYS A 106 -2.85 -12.48 -25.18
C LYS A 106 -2.56 -11.00 -24.93
N ASN A 107 -3.57 -10.23 -24.56
CA ASN A 107 -3.51 -8.77 -24.51
C ASN A 107 -3.56 -8.19 -23.08
N PHE A 108 -4.03 -8.95 -22.09
CA PHE A 108 -4.06 -8.59 -20.66
C PHE A 108 -3.44 -9.71 -19.80
#